data_AF-F0FWA1-F1
#
_entry.id   AF-F0FWA1-F1
#
_cell.length_a   1.000
_cell.length_b   1.000
_cell.length_c   1.000
_cell.angle_alpha   90.00
_cell.angle_beta   90.00
_cell.angle_gamma   90.00
#
_symmetry.space_group_name_H-M   'P 1'
#
loop_
_entity.id
_entity.type
_entity.pdbx_description
1 polymer ?
#
loop_
_entity_poly.entity_id
_entity_poly.type
_entity_poly.pdbx_seq_one_letter_code
_entity_poly.pdbx_strand_id
1 'polypeptide(L)'
;MMPLDTSIPLQAKTPEFNPLQQALQVAQFRYMNANGQALQQQLDANRAVSAAYQQATDPNTGKVDNNKLMGIISQDPRAAYNMSQIAQGINTQQQQQINIDTAKLEQSIKAQSGLRQGLGSLLTKPDLSPQDVMNFGVTQLQAGAITPQVFQAEMQSMPTDPQALRGWLQQHYMSALSGETQLNAMMPKYAQVNTGPATVAVNQNPLAAGGGVGTIGYTVQNGLSPSEALAPGMTINQNGQPTTYTKGQMAGGVVPQVQGGGYATGTPLGASDVASGAATRYNTLQTAASQAKPMMQTYDLANQALQGAITAGKGSAPIAQAGGVIQTILGALPGQKPTGDSVKDYQLLTSYLNSAADQAAQSLGLSGSDARVAAAKAGQPDPNNMNLPALQESIAHAKGLQQALLDRQQATTNFLAQNGNNTSQLPQFEAKWNQSFNPDVSYIRSLGDPAAQQAAMQKLKAQGKLQSWMKDYQAMKALGAF
;
A
#
# COMPACT_ATOMS: atom_id res chain seq x y z
N MET A 1 46.67 -81.25 42.90
CA MET A 1 46.99 -80.71 41.56
C MET A 1 45.95 -81.27 40.59
N MET A 2 44.98 -80.45 40.20
CA MET A 2 44.05 -80.76 39.11
C MET A 2 44.38 -79.82 37.95
N PRO A 3 44.54 -80.34 36.72
CA PRO A 3 44.90 -79.53 35.56
C PRO A 3 43.70 -78.67 35.11
N LEU A 4 43.95 -77.37 34.94
CA LEU A 4 43.01 -76.44 34.32
C LEU A 4 42.91 -76.76 32.82
N ASP A 5 41.69 -77.04 32.37
CA ASP A 5 41.33 -77.28 30.98
C ASP A 5 41.49 -75.97 30.17
N THR A 6 42.38 -76.00 29.18
CA THR A 6 42.76 -74.87 28.31
C THR A 6 42.02 -74.86 26.98
N SER A 7 40.93 -75.63 26.84
CA SER A 7 40.26 -75.86 25.55
C SER A 7 39.06 -74.94 25.25
N ILE A 8 38.82 -73.86 26.01
CA ILE A 8 37.80 -72.86 25.65
C ILE A 8 38.45 -71.74 24.83
N PRO A 9 38.38 -71.74 23.49
CA PRO A 9 38.80 -70.59 22.72
C PRO A 9 37.86 -69.42 23.03
N LEU A 10 38.40 -68.40 23.70
CA LEU A 10 37.77 -67.08 23.79
C LEU A 10 37.69 -66.53 22.35
N GLN A 11 36.59 -66.83 21.65
CA GLN A 11 36.26 -66.21 20.39
C GLN A 11 35.92 -64.75 20.67
N ALA A 12 36.95 -63.90 20.68
CA ALA A 12 36.79 -62.46 20.59
C ALA A 12 36.14 -62.15 19.24
N LYS A 13 34.80 -62.04 19.25
CA LYS A 13 34.02 -61.50 18.15
C LYS A 13 34.53 -60.08 17.92
N THR A 14 35.35 -59.88 16.90
CA THR A 14 35.73 -58.55 16.45
C THR A 14 34.44 -57.80 16.12
N PRO A 15 34.18 -56.63 16.73
CA PRO A 15 32.97 -55.88 16.44
C PRO A 15 32.92 -55.61 14.94
N GLU A 16 31.87 -56.08 14.27
CA GLU A 16 31.59 -55.77 12.87
C GLU A 16 31.46 -54.26 12.75
N PHE A 17 32.55 -53.62 12.33
CA PHE A 17 32.58 -52.21 11.98
C PHE A 17 31.71 -52.05 10.74
N ASN A 18 30.50 -51.53 10.92
CA ASN A 18 29.63 -51.21 9.80
C ASN A 18 29.96 -49.78 9.34
N PRO A 19 30.76 -49.59 8.27
CA PRO A 19 31.22 -48.27 7.82
C PRO A 19 30.05 -47.34 7.44
N LEU A 20 28.88 -47.91 7.14
CA LEU A 20 27.66 -47.15 6.88
C LEU A 20 27.11 -46.48 8.15
N GLN A 21 27.19 -47.14 9.32
CA GLN A 21 26.78 -46.52 10.60
C GLN A 21 27.76 -45.41 11.02
N GLN A 22 29.06 -45.58 10.75
CA GLN A 22 30.05 -44.56 11.05
C GLN A 22 29.89 -43.33 10.15
N ALA A 23 29.59 -43.52 8.86
CA ALA A 23 29.28 -42.43 7.95
C ALA A 23 28.01 -41.65 8.36
N LEU A 24 26.99 -42.34 8.86
CA LEU A 24 25.74 -41.71 9.32
C LEU A 24 25.98 -40.86 10.58
N GLN A 25 26.79 -41.34 11.53
CA GLN A 25 27.16 -40.58 12.72
C GLN A 25 28.00 -39.34 12.38
N VAL A 26 28.92 -39.42 11.41
CA VAL A 26 29.71 -38.27 10.95
C VAL A 26 28.84 -37.25 10.21
N ALA A 27 27.88 -37.70 9.40
CA ALA A 27 26.90 -36.80 8.76
C ALA A 27 26.03 -36.09 9.81
N GLN A 28 25.58 -36.80 10.84
CA GLN A 28 24.79 -36.25 11.94
C GLN A 28 25.60 -35.24 12.78
N PHE A 29 26.88 -35.52 13.05
CA PHE A 29 27.78 -34.58 13.72
C PHE A 29 28.05 -33.33 12.87
N ARG A 30 28.28 -33.47 11.56
CA ARG A 30 28.43 -32.33 10.66
C ARG A 30 27.18 -31.47 10.59
N TYR A 31 25.99 -32.09 10.56
CA TYR A 31 24.73 -31.38 10.60
C TYR A 31 24.52 -30.64 11.93
N MET A 32 24.85 -31.28 13.05
CA MET A 32 24.75 -30.68 14.38
C MET A 32 25.75 -29.54 14.59
N ASN A 33 26.97 -29.64 14.03
CA ASN A 33 27.99 -28.60 14.10
C ASN A 33 27.65 -27.41 13.19
N ALA A 34 27.09 -27.65 12.00
CA ALA A 34 26.58 -26.61 11.12
C ALA A 34 25.38 -25.87 11.75
N ASN A 35 24.46 -26.59 12.39
CA ASN A 35 23.35 -25.98 13.13
C ASN A 35 23.83 -25.19 14.36
N GLY A 36 24.85 -25.69 15.06
CA GLY A 36 25.48 -24.98 16.19
C GLY A 36 26.09 -23.65 15.77
N GLN A 37 26.81 -23.62 14.65
CA GLN A 37 27.38 -22.38 14.11
C GLN A 37 26.29 -21.41 13.63
N ALA A 38 25.25 -21.88 12.95
CA ALA A 38 24.13 -21.05 12.52
C ALA A 38 23.37 -20.44 13.72
N LEU A 39 23.14 -21.23 14.78
CA LEU A 39 22.52 -20.75 16.01
C LEU A 39 23.39 -19.71 16.71
N GLN A 40 24.71 -19.92 16.75
CA GLN A 40 25.64 -18.97 17.35
C GLN A 40 25.69 -17.64 16.58
N GLN A 41 25.67 -17.69 15.24
CA GLN A 41 25.54 -16.50 14.39
C GLN A 41 24.21 -15.77 14.62
N GLN A 42 23.11 -16.51 14.75
CA GLN A 42 21.80 -15.93 15.04
C GLN A 42 21.76 -15.25 16.42
N LEU A 43 22.38 -15.85 17.44
CA LEU A 43 22.50 -15.27 18.77
C LEU A 43 23.34 -13.99 18.77
N ASP A 44 24.45 -13.97 18.05
CA ASP A 44 25.30 -12.78 17.94
C ASP A 44 24.62 -11.67 17.13
N ALA A 45 23.89 -12.01 16.06
CA ALA A 45 23.06 -11.07 15.32
C ALA A 45 21.97 -10.48 16.23
N ASN A 46 21.28 -11.30 17.02
CA ASN A 46 20.27 -10.83 17.97
C ASN A 46 20.84 -9.90 19.04
N ARG A 47 22.05 -10.18 19.54
CA ARG A 47 22.76 -9.30 20.49
C ARG A 47 23.12 -7.97 19.85
N ALA A 48 23.68 -7.98 18.64
CA ALA A 48 24.04 -6.77 17.91
C ALA A 48 22.81 -5.89 17.64
N VAL A 49 21.72 -6.50 17.19
CA VAL A 49 20.45 -5.82 16.93
C VAL A 49 19.87 -5.24 18.22
N SER A 50 19.91 -5.99 19.32
CA SER A 50 19.43 -5.50 20.63
C SER A 50 20.23 -4.29 21.11
N ALA A 51 21.56 -4.31 20.94
CA ALA A 51 22.41 -3.16 21.27
C ALA A 51 22.12 -1.97 20.35
N ALA A 52 21.86 -2.20 19.06
CA ALA A 52 21.47 -1.15 18.12
C ALA A 52 20.13 -0.51 18.51
N TYR A 53 19.13 -1.30 18.92
CA TYR A 53 17.87 -0.79 19.45
C TYR A 53 18.08 0.07 20.71
N GLN A 54 18.93 -0.37 21.64
CA GLN A 54 19.23 0.41 22.85
C GLN A 54 19.87 1.76 22.51
N GLN A 55 20.79 1.80 21.55
CA GLN A 55 21.45 3.03 21.12
C GLN A 55 20.54 3.94 20.27
N ALA A 56 19.61 3.35 19.52
CA ALA A 56 18.65 4.08 18.68
C ALA A 56 17.42 4.55 19.46
N THR A 57 17.16 4.00 20.64
CA THR A 57 16.08 4.46 21.51
C THR A 57 16.50 5.75 22.21
N ASP A 58 15.73 6.81 22.02
CA ASP A 58 15.91 8.06 22.76
C ASP A 58 15.57 7.82 24.25
N PRO A 59 16.51 8.06 25.18
CA PRO A 59 16.31 7.81 26.61
C PRO A 59 15.21 8.69 27.23
N ASN A 60 14.85 9.82 26.62
CA ASN A 60 13.85 10.74 27.16
C ASN A 60 12.43 10.40 26.69
N THR A 61 12.29 9.94 25.45
CA THR A 61 10.97 9.69 24.83
C THR A 61 10.62 8.20 24.75
N GLY A 62 11.61 7.31 24.91
CA GLY A 62 11.47 5.86 24.70
C GLY A 62 11.18 5.48 23.25
N LYS A 63 11.24 6.43 22.31
CA LYS A 63 11.00 6.18 20.88
C LYS A 63 12.29 5.73 20.21
N VAL A 64 12.17 4.73 19.34
CA VAL A 64 13.27 4.25 18.50
C VAL A 64 13.40 5.19 17.30
N ASP A 65 14.58 5.79 17.13
CA ASP A 65 14.95 6.48 15.89
C ASP A 65 15.33 5.43 14.84
N ASN A 66 14.39 5.14 13.93
CA ASN A 66 14.58 4.12 12.90
C ASN A 66 15.71 4.46 11.91
N ASN A 67 15.99 5.74 11.65
CA ASN A 67 17.10 6.14 10.78
C ASN A 67 18.44 5.86 11.47
N LYS A 68 18.53 6.19 12.76
CA LYS A 68 19.70 5.87 13.58
C LYS A 68 19.88 4.36 13.75
N LEU A 69 18.80 3.62 13.99
CA LEU A 69 18.80 2.16 14.09
C LEU A 69 19.36 1.52 12.81
N MET A 70 18.85 1.91 11.65
CA MET A 70 19.33 1.42 10.36
C MET A 70 20.80 1.81 10.11
N GLY A 71 21.20 3.01 10.52
CA GLY A 71 22.60 3.46 10.46
C GLY A 71 23.55 2.64 11.34
N ILE A 72 23.12 2.23 12.53
CA ILE A 72 23.93 1.38 13.43
C ILE A 72 23.99 -0.06 12.89
N ILE A 73 22.86 -0.60 12.42
CA ILE A 73 22.79 -1.97 11.86
C ILE A 73 23.62 -2.10 10.59
N SER A 74 23.63 -1.08 9.71
CA SER A 74 24.40 -1.13 8.46
C SER A 74 25.92 -1.09 8.67
N GLN A 75 26.37 -0.60 9.83
CA GLN A 75 27.77 -0.54 10.25
C GLN A 75 28.26 -1.82 10.94
N ASP A 76 27.37 -2.63 11.53
CA ASP A 76 27.75 -3.91 12.16
C ASP A 76 27.55 -5.10 11.19
N PRO A 77 28.64 -5.74 10.71
CA PRO A 77 28.55 -6.90 9.82
C PRO A 77 27.75 -8.06 10.43
N ARG A 78 27.70 -8.16 11.76
CA ARG A 78 26.97 -9.22 12.47
C ARG A 78 25.46 -9.00 12.44
N ALA A 79 25.01 -7.76 12.39
CA ALA A 79 23.58 -7.41 12.36
C ALA A 79 22.96 -7.55 10.95
N ALA A 80 23.79 -7.57 9.90
CA ALA A 80 23.35 -7.69 8.51
C ALA A 80 22.53 -8.96 8.23
N TYR A 81 22.76 -10.05 8.97
CA TYR A 81 22.08 -11.33 8.77
C TYR A 81 20.57 -11.28 9.02
N ASN A 82 20.12 -10.41 9.93
CA ASN A 82 18.70 -10.25 10.29
C ASN A 82 18.08 -8.98 9.68
N MET A 83 18.80 -8.29 8.80
CA MET A 83 18.41 -6.96 8.32
C MET A 83 17.07 -6.97 7.58
N SER A 84 16.76 -8.02 6.81
CA SER A 84 15.49 -8.15 6.10
C SER A 84 14.29 -8.29 7.06
N GLN A 85 14.41 -9.13 8.09
CA GLN A 85 13.39 -9.29 9.13
C GLN A 85 13.19 -8.02 9.94
N ILE A 86 14.27 -7.31 10.30
CA ILE A 86 14.20 -6.06 11.06
C ILE A 86 13.56 -4.96 10.21
N ALA A 87 13.94 -4.84 8.94
CA ALA A 87 13.32 -3.90 8.01
C ALA A 87 11.82 -4.18 7.84
N GLN A 88 11.39 -5.44 7.80
CA GLN A 88 9.97 -5.80 7.82
C GLN A 88 9.28 -5.40 9.12
N GLY A 89 9.92 -5.60 10.27
CA GLY A 89 9.41 -5.18 11.58
C GLY A 89 9.23 -3.66 11.69
N ILE A 90 10.24 -2.90 11.23
CA ILE A 90 10.20 -1.43 11.17
C ILE A 90 9.06 -0.95 10.26
N ASN A 91 8.94 -1.54 9.06
CA ASN A 91 7.84 -1.24 8.13
C ASN A 91 6.47 -1.48 8.78
N THR A 92 6.30 -2.62 9.46
CA THR A 92 5.06 -2.96 10.15
C THR A 92 4.74 -1.96 11.26
N GLN A 93 5.73 -1.57 12.07
CA GLN A 93 5.56 -0.59 13.13
C GLN A 93 5.23 0.81 12.59
N GLN A 94 5.88 1.24 11.51
CA GLN A 94 5.56 2.50 10.84
C GLN A 94 4.14 2.49 10.26
N GLN A 95 3.74 1.39 9.61
CA GLN A 95 2.39 1.21 9.09
C GLN A 95 1.36 1.27 10.22
N GLN A 96 1.64 0.64 11.36
CA GLN A 96 0.79 0.71 12.56
C GLN A 96 0.69 2.14 13.09
N GLN A 97 1.80 2.88 13.16
CA GLN A 97 1.80 4.28 13.60
C GLN A 97 0.96 5.16 12.65
N ILE A 98 1.10 4.98 11.34
CA ILE A 98 0.27 5.67 10.33
C ILE A 98 -1.19 5.31 10.50
N ASN A 99 -1.51 4.04 10.73
CA ASN A 99 -2.89 3.61 10.97
C ASN A 99 -3.44 4.25 12.26
N ILE A 100 -2.63 4.36 13.32
CA ILE A 100 -3.01 5.04 14.57
C ILE A 100 -3.25 6.54 14.33
N ASP A 101 -2.35 7.20 13.62
CA ASP A 101 -2.47 8.63 13.33
C ASP A 101 -3.67 8.90 12.40
N THR A 102 -3.90 8.03 11.42
CA THR A 102 -5.10 8.03 10.56
C THR A 102 -6.36 7.79 11.38
N ALA A 103 -6.37 6.84 12.32
CA ALA A 103 -7.52 6.56 13.17
C ALA A 103 -7.83 7.73 14.14
N LYS A 104 -6.81 8.35 14.73
CA LYS A 104 -6.97 9.56 15.56
C LYS A 104 -7.56 10.71 14.75
N LEU A 105 -7.10 10.87 13.52
CA LEU A 105 -7.57 11.89 12.60
C LEU A 105 -9.00 11.63 12.14
N GLU A 106 -9.34 10.39 11.77
CA GLU A 106 -10.73 9.99 11.49
C GLU A 106 -11.63 10.24 12.70
N GLN A 107 -11.14 9.98 13.92
CA GLN A 107 -11.86 10.30 15.14
C GLN A 107 -12.06 11.81 15.29
N SER A 108 -11.06 12.64 14.98
CA SER A 108 -11.19 14.10 14.96
C SER A 108 -12.20 14.59 13.91
N ILE A 109 -12.23 13.98 12.72
CA ILE A 109 -13.22 14.29 11.68
C ILE A 109 -14.63 13.90 12.15
N LYS A 110 -14.79 12.71 12.74
CA LYS A 110 -16.07 12.26 13.30
C LYS A 110 -16.54 13.17 14.43
N ALA A 111 -15.63 13.58 15.31
CA ALA A 111 -15.89 14.54 16.38
C ALA A 111 -16.37 15.88 15.80
N GLN A 112 -15.67 16.45 14.82
CA GLN A 112 -16.10 17.69 14.16
C GLN A 112 -17.45 17.56 13.44
N SER A 113 -17.69 16.44 12.74
CA SER A 113 -18.96 16.20 12.06
C SER A 113 -20.12 16.09 13.06
N GLY A 114 -19.91 15.42 14.19
CA GLY A 114 -20.86 15.36 15.30
C GLY A 114 -21.11 16.74 15.92
N LEU A 115 -20.06 17.54 16.10
CA LEU A 115 -20.14 18.93 16.55
C LEU A 115 -21.03 19.76 15.62
N ARG A 116 -20.78 19.70 14.31
CA ARG A 116 -21.56 20.41 13.30
C ARG A 116 -23.02 19.99 13.30
N GLN A 117 -23.30 18.68 13.33
CA GLN A 117 -24.67 18.16 13.34
C GLN A 117 -25.43 18.62 14.58
N GLY A 118 -24.78 18.58 15.74
CA GLY A 118 -25.39 19.02 16.99
C GLY A 118 -25.62 20.53 17.05
N LEU A 119 -24.65 21.35 16.62
CA LEU A 119 -24.81 22.80 16.51
C LEU A 119 -25.93 23.16 15.51
N GLY A 120 -26.00 22.46 14.37
CA GLY A 120 -27.10 22.62 13.41
C GLY A 120 -28.46 22.30 14.01
N SER A 121 -28.56 21.20 14.78
CA SER A 121 -29.79 20.83 15.49
C SER A 121 -30.22 21.90 16.50
N LEU A 122 -29.27 22.43 17.29
CA LEU A 122 -29.53 23.53 18.23
C LEU A 122 -30.02 24.80 17.52
N LEU A 123 -29.44 25.14 16.36
CA LEU A 123 -29.88 26.30 15.57
C LEU A 123 -31.31 26.18 15.05
N THR A 124 -31.81 24.95 14.84
CA THR A 124 -33.20 24.71 14.43
C THR A 124 -34.22 24.79 15.57
N LYS A 125 -33.78 24.82 16.83
CA LYS A 125 -34.70 24.95 17.97
C LYS A 125 -35.27 26.38 18.06
N PRO A 126 -36.60 26.55 18.09
CA PRO A 126 -37.23 27.86 18.21
C PRO A 126 -37.01 28.48 19.61
N ASP A 127 -36.94 27.63 20.65
CA ASP A 127 -36.83 27.94 22.08
C ASP A 127 -35.42 27.67 22.64
N LEU A 128 -34.39 28.00 21.85
CA LEU A 128 -33.00 27.77 22.23
C LEU A 128 -32.63 28.43 23.56
N SER A 129 -32.14 27.64 24.53
CA SER A 129 -31.66 28.11 25.82
C SER A 129 -30.16 27.84 26.03
N PRO A 130 -29.47 28.58 26.94
CA PRO A 130 -28.10 28.25 27.34
C PRO A 130 -27.93 26.83 27.88
N GLN A 131 -28.98 26.28 28.52
CA GLN A 131 -28.96 24.92 29.06
C GLN A 131 -28.89 23.88 27.95
N ASP A 132 -29.53 24.10 26.79
CA ASP A 132 -29.44 23.21 25.63
C ASP A 132 -28.00 23.12 25.10
N VAL A 133 -27.34 24.28 24.99
CA VAL A 133 -25.95 24.38 24.54
C VAL A 133 -25.01 23.73 25.53
N MET A 134 -25.23 23.92 26.84
CA MET A 134 -24.46 23.29 27.90
C MET A 134 -24.61 21.76 27.88
N ASN A 135 -25.83 21.25 27.77
CA ASN A 135 -26.10 19.81 27.67
C ASN A 135 -25.43 19.19 26.44
N PHE A 136 -25.49 19.89 25.30
CA PHE A 136 -24.78 19.50 24.10
C PHE A 136 -23.26 19.48 24.29
N GLY A 137 -22.68 20.54 24.87
CA GLY A 137 -21.25 20.60 25.14
C GLY A 137 -20.77 19.52 26.12
N VAL A 138 -21.56 19.18 27.14
CA VAL A 138 -21.29 18.04 28.04
C VAL A 138 -21.29 16.72 27.26
N THR A 139 -22.23 16.54 26.33
CA THR A 139 -22.28 15.34 25.47
C THR A 139 -21.02 15.25 24.58
N GLN A 140 -20.59 16.36 24.00
CA GLN A 140 -19.36 16.42 23.20
C GLN A 140 -18.10 16.19 24.03
N LEU A 141 -18.08 16.70 25.27
CA LEU A 141 -16.99 16.48 26.21
C LEU A 141 -16.88 15.00 26.60
N GLN A 142 -18.01 14.35 26.91
CA GLN A 142 -18.07 12.91 27.21
C GLN A 142 -17.68 12.04 26.01
N ALA A 143 -18.02 12.48 24.79
CA ALA A 143 -17.60 11.82 23.56
C ALA A 143 -16.12 12.05 23.21
N GLY A 144 -15.41 12.90 23.97
CA GLY A 144 -14.01 13.29 23.68
C GLY A 144 -13.86 14.18 22.44
N ALA A 145 -14.95 14.77 21.95
CA ALA A 145 -14.95 15.65 20.78
C ALA A 145 -14.42 17.05 21.08
N ILE A 146 -14.54 17.50 22.34
CA ILE A 146 -13.94 18.74 22.86
C ILE A 146 -13.20 18.45 24.16
N THR A 147 -12.15 19.22 24.45
CA THR A 147 -11.41 19.09 25.71
C THR A 147 -12.10 19.87 26.84
N PRO A 148 -11.86 19.53 28.12
CA PRO A 148 -12.41 20.27 29.25
C PRO A 148 -12.07 21.76 29.23
N GLN A 149 -10.86 22.11 28.80
CA GLN A 149 -10.38 23.50 28.72
C GLN A 149 -11.13 24.28 27.64
N VAL A 150 -11.33 23.67 26.46
CA VAL A 150 -12.13 24.28 25.39
C VAL A 150 -13.57 24.44 25.86
N PHE A 151 -14.17 23.40 26.44
CA PHE A 151 -15.53 23.47 26.98
C PHE A 151 -15.68 24.61 28.01
N GLN A 152 -14.76 24.73 28.96
CA GLN A 152 -14.80 25.78 29.98
C GLN A 152 -14.65 27.19 29.38
N ALA A 153 -13.71 27.38 28.46
CA ALA A 153 -13.50 28.67 27.78
C ALA A 153 -14.73 29.07 26.95
N GLU A 154 -15.31 28.12 26.22
CA GLU A 154 -16.49 28.37 25.40
C GLU A 154 -17.72 28.71 26.26
N MET A 155 -17.94 27.99 27.36
CA MET A 155 -19.04 28.28 28.29
C MET A 155 -18.90 29.64 28.99
N GLN A 156 -17.68 30.13 29.22
CA GLN A 156 -17.45 31.48 29.75
C GLN A 156 -17.79 32.58 28.74
N SER A 157 -17.64 32.31 27.44
CA SER A 157 -17.96 33.26 26.37
C SER A 157 -19.43 33.23 25.94
N MET A 158 -20.20 32.25 26.42
CA MET A 158 -21.57 32.00 25.99
C MET A 158 -22.52 33.11 26.50
N PRO A 159 -23.20 33.84 25.61
CA PRO A 159 -24.16 34.87 26.01
C PRO A 159 -25.44 34.23 26.58
N THR A 160 -26.09 34.95 27.51
CA THR A 160 -27.34 34.50 28.16
C THR A 160 -28.60 34.91 27.42
N ASP A 161 -28.54 35.96 26.59
CA ASP A 161 -29.65 36.41 25.75
C ASP A 161 -29.90 35.44 24.58
N PRO A 162 -31.14 34.95 24.35
CA PRO A 162 -31.43 33.97 23.29
C PRO A 162 -31.06 34.43 21.87
N GLN A 163 -31.21 35.72 21.57
CA GLN A 163 -30.89 36.25 20.24
C GLN A 163 -29.37 36.32 20.03
N ALA A 164 -28.62 36.79 21.02
CA ALA A 164 -27.17 36.76 21.01
C ALA A 164 -26.61 35.32 20.99
N LEU A 165 -27.24 34.39 21.71
CA LEU A 165 -26.85 32.98 21.76
C LEU A 165 -26.97 32.30 20.40
N ARG A 166 -28.03 32.60 19.64
CA ARG A 166 -28.18 32.08 18.28
C ARG A 166 -27.08 32.61 17.34
N GLY A 167 -26.73 33.89 17.46
CA GLY A 167 -25.60 34.47 16.70
C GLY A 167 -24.25 33.83 17.06
N TRP A 168 -24.00 33.60 18.35
CA TRP A 168 -22.82 32.89 18.85
C TRP A 168 -22.75 31.45 18.30
N LEU A 169 -23.86 30.69 18.35
CA LEU A 169 -23.92 29.34 17.77
C LEU A 169 -23.70 29.34 16.25
N GLN A 170 -24.22 30.33 15.52
CA GLN A 170 -23.99 30.45 14.08
C GLN A 170 -22.51 30.67 13.76
N GLN A 171 -21.84 31.51 14.53
CA GLN A 171 -20.40 31.75 14.38
C GLN A 171 -19.60 30.45 14.60
N HIS A 172 -19.94 29.68 15.64
CA HIS A 172 -19.28 28.41 15.94
C HIS A 172 -19.58 27.31 14.92
N TYR A 173 -20.81 27.29 14.41
CA TYR A 173 -21.19 26.41 13.30
C TYR A 173 -20.37 26.71 12.04
N MET A 174 -20.19 28.00 11.70
CA MET A 174 -19.36 28.42 10.57
C MET A 174 -17.88 28.09 10.78
N SER A 175 -17.35 28.28 11.99
CA SER A 175 -15.98 27.87 12.35
C SER A 175 -15.77 26.37 12.20
N ALA A 176 -16.75 25.56 12.66
CA ALA A 176 -16.72 24.11 12.50
C ALA A 176 -16.76 23.67 11.02
N LEU A 177 -17.48 24.39 10.16
CA LEU A 177 -17.50 24.14 8.71
C LEU A 177 -16.15 24.42 8.03
N SER A 178 -15.49 25.53 8.38
CA SER A 178 -14.16 25.84 7.87
C SER A 178 -13.11 24.86 8.38
N GLY A 179 -13.24 24.41 9.63
CA GLY A 179 -12.31 23.49 10.27
C GLY A 179 -12.18 22.16 9.55
N GLU A 180 -13.31 21.52 9.17
CA GLU A 180 -13.28 20.22 8.49
C GLU A 180 -12.69 20.32 7.08
N THR A 181 -13.08 21.35 6.33
CA THR A 181 -12.57 21.59 4.97
C THR A 181 -11.08 21.90 5.01
N GLN A 182 -10.66 22.72 5.98
CA GLN A 182 -9.26 23.09 6.18
C GLN A 182 -8.44 21.91 6.71
N LEU A 183 -8.96 21.09 7.63
CA LEU A 183 -8.29 19.87 8.09
C LEU A 183 -8.10 18.88 6.95
N ASN A 184 -9.16 18.57 6.20
CA ASN A 184 -9.06 17.69 5.03
C ASN A 184 -8.10 18.24 3.97
N ALA A 185 -8.05 19.56 3.80
CA ALA A 185 -7.11 20.23 2.90
C ALA A 185 -5.68 20.28 3.46
N MET A 186 -5.46 20.32 4.77
CA MET A 186 -4.12 20.36 5.38
C MET A 186 -3.56 18.98 5.73
N MET A 187 -4.37 17.92 5.60
CA MET A 187 -3.95 16.55 5.92
C MET A 187 -2.97 16.01 4.88
N PRO A 188 -1.75 15.61 5.27
CA PRO A 188 -0.85 14.90 4.37
C PRO A 188 -1.52 13.62 3.87
N LYS A 189 -1.54 13.44 2.55
CA LYS A 189 -2.02 12.19 1.92
C LYS A 189 -0.80 11.48 1.37
N TYR A 190 -0.28 10.51 2.09
CA TYR A 190 0.91 9.80 1.64
C TYR A 190 0.56 8.66 0.69
N ALA A 191 1.15 8.66 -0.50
CA ALA A 191 1.18 7.49 -1.36
C ALA A 191 2.54 6.80 -1.21
N GLN A 192 2.51 5.48 -0.98
CA GLN A 192 3.73 4.68 -0.96
C GLN A 192 4.16 4.38 -2.39
N VAL A 193 5.34 4.86 -2.77
CA VAL A 193 5.98 4.60 -4.06
C VAL A 193 7.18 3.70 -3.80
N ASN A 194 7.08 2.44 -4.22
CA ASN A 194 8.21 1.53 -4.19
C ASN A 194 9.13 1.79 -5.39
N THR A 195 10.36 2.24 -5.12
CA THR A 195 11.37 2.54 -6.14
C THR A 195 12.27 1.35 -6.45
N GLY A 196 12.07 0.20 -5.78
CA GLY A 196 12.96 -0.96 -5.78
C GLY A 196 13.75 -1.05 -4.48
N PRO A 197 14.84 -0.26 -4.30
CA PRO A 197 15.65 -0.32 -3.09
C PRO A 197 14.96 0.35 -1.89
N ALA A 198 13.92 1.16 -2.11
CA ALA A 198 13.18 1.81 -1.03
C ALA A 198 11.68 1.98 -1.35
N THR A 199 10.85 1.99 -0.31
CA THR A 199 9.47 2.48 -0.35
C THR A 199 9.47 3.91 0.15
N VAL A 200 9.13 4.86 -0.71
CA VAL A 200 9.07 6.28 -0.39
C VAL A 200 7.60 6.67 -0.23
N ALA A 201 7.22 7.15 0.94
CA ALA A 201 5.92 7.76 1.13
C ALA A 201 5.98 9.22 0.66
N VAL A 202 5.23 9.56 -0.38
CA VAL A 202 5.22 10.87 -0.98
C VAL A 202 3.91 11.56 -0.65
N ASN A 203 3.99 12.78 -0.13
CA ASN A 203 2.81 13.58 0.15
C ASN A 203 2.16 14.01 -1.18
N GLN A 204 0.90 13.67 -1.36
CA GLN A 204 0.09 14.03 -2.51
C GLN A 204 -0.76 15.28 -2.26
N ASN A 205 -0.83 15.76 -1.02
CA ASN A 205 -1.64 16.93 -0.69
C ASN A 205 -0.83 18.23 -0.84
N PRO A 206 -1.17 19.12 -1.81
CA PRO A 206 -0.47 20.39 -2.02
C PRO A 206 -0.55 21.36 -0.86
N LEU A 207 -1.59 21.25 -0.02
CA LEU A 207 -1.91 22.20 1.04
C LEU A 207 -1.51 21.70 2.43
N ALA A 208 -0.90 20.52 2.51
CA ALA A 208 -0.45 19.96 3.77
C ALA A 208 0.74 20.75 4.34
N ALA A 209 0.63 21.11 5.62
CA ALA A 209 1.68 21.85 6.32
C ALA A 209 2.94 20.99 6.44
N GLY A 210 4.08 21.51 5.96
CA GLY A 210 5.38 20.83 6.04
C GLY A 210 5.95 20.30 4.72
N GLY A 211 5.25 20.46 3.59
CA GLY A 211 5.83 20.21 2.27
C GLY A 211 4.78 19.93 1.21
N GLY A 212 4.87 20.63 0.08
CA GLY A 212 3.94 20.50 -1.06
C GLY A 212 3.95 19.11 -1.71
N VAL A 213 3.14 18.95 -2.77
CA VAL A 213 3.05 17.69 -3.53
C VAL A 213 4.44 17.20 -3.92
N GLY A 214 4.73 15.94 -3.67
CA GLY A 214 6.02 15.33 -3.97
C GLY A 214 7.03 15.41 -2.83
N THR A 215 6.71 16.06 -1.71
CA THR A 215 7.57 16.03 -0.52
C THR A 215 7.59 14.61 0.04
N ILE A 216 8.79 14.06 0.19
CA ILE A 216 9.01 12.75 0.77
C ILE A 216 8.69 12.84 2.27
N GLY A 217 7.60 12.19 2.69
CA GLY A 217 7.24 12.08 4.10
C GLY A 217 8.20 11.17 4.84
N TYR A 218 8.48 9.99 4.27
CA TYR A 218 9.49 9.09 4.78
C TYR A 218 9.99 8.15 3.68
N THR A 219 11.23 7.68 3.81
CA THR A 219 11.82 6.66 2.95
C THR A 219 12.13 5.44 3.80
N VAL A 220 11.62 4.28 3.42
CA VAL A 220 12.04 3.01 4.00
C VAL A 220 12.88 2.26 3.00
N GLN A 221 14.14 1.98 3.33
CA GLN A 221 14.96 1.09 2.51
C GLN A 221 14.40 -0.33 2.60
N ASN A 222 13.94 -0.86 1.45
CA ASN A 222 13.47 -2.24 1.32
C ASN A 222 14.65 -3.22 1.18
N GLY A 223 15.86 -2.71 0.96
CA GLY A 223 17.10 -3.49 0.82
C GLY A 223 18.32 -2.58 0.79
N LEU A 224 19.50 -3.19 0.62
CA LEU A 224 20.75 -2.47 0.41
C LEU A 224 20.64 -1.61 -0.86
N SER A 225 21.16 -0.38 -0.84
CA SER A 225 21.29 0.40 -2.08
C SER A 225 22.17 -0.35 -3.10
N PRO A 226 22.05 -0.12 -4.42
CA PRO A 226 22.92 -0.79 -5.39
C PRO A 226 24.42 -0.67 -5.08
N SER A 227 24.85 0.49 -4.59
CA SER A 227 26.23 0.72 -4.16
C SER A 227 26.60 -0.06 -2.88
N GLU A 228 25.70 -0.14 -1.90
CA GLU A 228 25.95 -0.93 -0.68
C GLU A 228 25.87 -2.42 -0.93
N ALA A 229 24.97 -2.86 -1.80
CA ALA A 229 24.82 -4.25 -2.20
C ALA A 229 26.11 -4.77 -2.85
N LEU A 230 26.84 -3.91 -3.58
CA LEU A 230 28.13 -4.21 -4.20
C LEU A 230 29.33 -4.01 -3.26
N ALA A 231 29.15 -3.38 -2.10
CA ALA A 231 30.25 -3.12 -1.19
C ALA A 231 30.82 -4.44 -0.63
N PRO A 232 32.15 -4.65 -0.65
CA PRO A 232 32.76 -5.84 -0.08
C PRO A 232 32.64 -5.83 1.44
N GLY A 233 32.22 -6.95 2.00
CA GLY A 233 32.27 -7.28 3.42
C GLY A 233 33.08 -8.57 3.62
N MET A 234 33.79 -8.65 4.74
CA MET A 234 34.47 -9.88 5.13
C MET A 234 33.56 -10.73 6.00
N THR A 235 33.47 -12.02 5.71
CA THR A 235 32.92 -13.04 6.61
C THR A 235 33.93 -14.19 6.75
N ILE A 236 33.69 -15.10 7.68
CA ILE A 236 34.51 -16.30 7.84
C ILE A 236 33.75 -17.47 7.21
N ASN A 237 34.37 -18.18 6.27
CA ASN A 237 33.76 -19.36 5.66
C ASN A 237 33.70 -20.55 6.65
N GLN A 238 33.04 -21.64 6.26
CA GLN A 238 32.93 -22.86 7.08
C GLN A 238 34.28 -23.45 7.52
N ASN A 239 35.37 -23.13 6.83
CA ASN A 239 36.72 -23.61 7.15
C ASN A 239 37.47 -22.65 8.09
N GLY A 240 36.82 -21.64 8.65
CA GLY A 240 37.46 -20.67 9.55
C GLY A 240 38.34 -19.64 8.85
N GLN A 241 38.31 -19.56 7.51
CA GLN A 241 39.12 -18.59 6.77
C GLN A 241 38.33 -17.32 6.42
N PRO A 242 38.94 -16.12 6.58
CA PRO A 242 38.36 -14.88 6.11
C PRO A 242 38.11 -14.94 4.60
N THR A 243 36.91 -14.62 4.16
CA THR A 243 36.51 -14.56 2.74
C THR A 243 35.69 -13.29 2.51
N THR A 244 35.90 -12.64 1.38
CA THR A 244 35.23 -11.38 1.03
C THR A 244 34.00 -11.67 0.17
N TYR A 245 32.82 -11.20 0.58
CA TYR A 245 31.57 -11.25 -0.17
C TYR A 245 31.01 -9.85 -0.33
N THR A 246 30.17 -9.62 -1.33
CA THR A 246 29.41 -8.35 -1.37
C THR A 246 28.31 -8.36 -0.29
N LYS A 247 27.97 -7.20 0.29
CA LYS A 247 26.90 -7.15 1.31
C LYS A 247 25.56 -7.68 0.78
N GLY A 248 25.29 -7.52 -0.52
CA GLY A 248 24.10 -8.09 -1.17
C GLY A 248 24.07 -9.62 -1.13
N GLN A 249 25.21 -10.28 -1.28
CA GLN A 249 25.30 -11.74 -1.16
C GLN A 249 25.11 -12.22 0.28
N MET A 250 25.61 -11.45 1.25
CA MET A 250 25.43 -11.77 2.67
C MET A 250 23.98 -11.62 3.11
N ALA A 251 23.29 -10.57 2.66
CA ALA A 251 21.88 -10.33 2.97
C ALA A 251 20.95 -11.40 2.36
N GLY A 252 21.32 -11.96 1.20
CA GLY A 252 20.54 -13.01 0.52
C GLY A 252 20.71 -14.42 1.10
N GLY A 253 21.51 -14.61 2.15
CA GLY A 253 21.65 -15.90 2.86
C GLY A 253 22.30 -17.05 2.07
N VAL A 254 22.77 -16.80 0.84
CA VAL A 254 23.43 -17.81 0.01
C VAL A 254 24.93 -17.52 0.00
N VAL A 255 25.68 -18.29 0.79
CA VAL A 255 27.14 -18.31 0.72
C VAL A 255 27.55 -19.42 -0.24
N PRO A 256 27.89 -19.13 -1.52
CA PRO A 256 28.36 -20.17 -2.42
C PRO A 256 29.68 -20.74 -1.91
N GLN A 257 29.70 -22.05 -1.65
CA GLN A 257 30.89 -22.77 -1.23
C GLN A 257 31.81 -22.94 -2.45
N VAL A 258 32.59 -21.90 -2.78
CA VAL A 258 33.57 -21.97 -3.86
C VAL A 258 34.86 -22.60 -3.31
N GLN A 259 35.09 -23.86 -3.65
CA GLN A 259 36.32 -24.58 -3.34
C GLN A 259 37.41 -24.15 -4.34
N GLY A 260 38.16 -23.09 -4.01
CA GLY A 260 39.34 -22.67 -4.78
C GLY A 260 39.42 -21.15 -4.95
N GLY A 261 40.55 -20.57 -4.58
CA GLY A 261 40.80 -19.12 -4.57
C GLY A 261 40.66 -18.48 -5.95
N GLY A 262 39.53 -17.81 -6.15
CA GLY A 262 39.27 -16.90 -7.25
C GLY A 262 38.21 -15.90 -6.80
N TYR A 263 38.33 -14.64 -7.22
CA TYR A 263 37.34 -13.61 -6.93
C TYR A 263 35.98 -14.06 -7.47
N ALA A 264 35.05 -14.40 -6.58
CA ALA A 264 33.69 -14.74 -6.94
C ALA A 264 32.98 -13.48 -7.43
N THR A 265 32.82 -13.34 -8.73
CA THR A 265 31.86 -12.40 -9.33
C THR A 265 30.49 -12.72 -8.76
N GLY A 266 29.92 -11.78 -7.99
CA GLY A 266 28.76 -12.06 -7.18
C GLY A 266 27.58 -12.58 -8.00
N THR A 267 27.04 -13.73 -7.62
CA THR A 267 25.79 -14.23 -8.16
C THR A 267 24.68 -13.19 -7.91
N PRO A 268 23.80 -12.95 -8.90
CA PRO A 268 22.72 -11.97 -8.78
C PRO A 268 21.85 -12.29 -7.55
N LEU A 269 21.22 -11.25 -6.98
CA LEU A 269 20.23 -11.29 -5.87
C LEU A 269 19.63 -12.69 -5.68
N GLY A 270 19.80 -13.25 -4.49
CA GLY A 270 19.38 -14.62 -4.17
C GLY A 270 17.95 -14.88 -4.64
N ALA A 271 17.77 -15.95 -5.41
CA ALA A 271 16.49 -16.30 -6.02
C ALA A 271 15.33 -16.38 -4.99
N SER A 272 15.64 -16.59 -3.70
CA SER A 272 14.67 -16.60 -2.60
C SER A 272 14.07 -15.22 -2.31
N ASP A 273 14.85 -14.14 -2.30
CA ASP A 273 14.35 -12.80 -1.99
C ASP A 273 13.52 -12.25 -3.15
N VAL A 274 13.98 -12.52 -4.38
CA VAL A 274 13.21 -12.21 -5.60
C VAL A 274 11.89 -12.99 -5.59
N ALA A 275 11.91 -14.28 -5.23
CA ALA A 275 10.71 -15.10 -5.15
C ALA A 275 9.74 -14.63 -4.04
N SER A 276 10.25 -14.24 -2.86
CA SER A 276 9.44 -13.73 -1.75
C SER A 276 8.80 -12.38 -2.06
N GLY A 277 9.58 -11.44 -2.60
CA GLY A 277 9.07 -10.15 -3.06
C GLY A 277 8.05 -10.31 -4.19
N ALA A 278 8.31 -11.22 -5.12
CA ALA A 278 7.38 -11.54 -6.21
C ALA A 278 6.08 -12.19 -5.72
N ALA A 279 6.16 -13.12 -4.76
CA ALA A 279 4.98 -13.73 -4.13
C ALA A 279 4.13 -12.67 -3.40
N THR A 280 4.77 -11.74 -2.69
CA THR A 280 4.07 -10.62 -2.04
C THR A 280 3.33 -9.76 -3.06
N ARG A 281 3.98 -9.35 -4.15
CA ARG A 281 3.34 -8.56 -5.23
C ARG A 281 2.20 -9.31 -5.89
N TYR A 282 2.35 -10.62 -6.10
CA TYR A 282 1.29 -11.47 -6.62
C TYR A 282 0.06 -11.48 -5.70
N ASN A 283 0.25 -11.66 -4.39
CA ASN A 283 -0.84 -11.64 -3.42
C ASN A 283 -1.52 -10.26 -3.34
N THR A 284 -0.76 -9.17 -3.43
CA THR A 284 -1.31 -7.81 -3.52
C THR A 284 -2.16 -7.65 -4.77
N LEU A 285 -1.69 -8.10 -5.94
CA LEU A 285 -2.46 -8.07 -7.19
C LEU A 285 -3.73 -8.91 -7.09
N GLN A 286 -3.67 -10.10 -6.49
CA GLN A 286 -4.84 -10.97 -6.30
C GLN A 286 -5.88 -10.32 -5.38
N THR A 287 -5.42 -9.63 -4.33
CA THR A 287 -6.30 -8.88 -3.42
C THR A 287 -6.97 -7.73 -4.16
N ALA A 288 -6.21 -6.92 -4.91
CA ALA A 288 -6.74 -5.83 -5.72
C ALA A 288 -7.75 -6.33 -6.77
N ALA A 289 -7.44 -7.43 -7.47
CA ALA A 289 -8.34 -8.03 -8.45
C ALA A 289 -9.64 -8.56 -7.83
N SER A 290 -9.59 -9.13 -6.62
CA SER A 290 -10.82 -9.57 -5.93
C SER A 290 -11.73 -8.40 -5.52
N GLN A 291 -11.15 -7.24 -5.22
CA GLN A 291 -11.89 -5.98 -4.96
C GLN A 291 -12.38 -5.31 -6.25
N ALA A 292 -11.69 -5.47 -7.37
CA ALA A 292 -12.06 -4.89 -8.65
C ALA A 292 -13.42 -5.39 -9.17
N LYS A 293 -13.73 -6.68 -8.98
CA LYS A 293 -14.98 -7.29 -9.47
C LYS A 293 -16.26 -6.65 -8.90
N PRO A 294 -16.45 -6.51 -7.56
CA PRO A 294 -17.61 -5.81 -7.03
C PRO A 294 -17.62 -4.32 -7.42
N MET A 295 -16.45 -3.67 -7.49
CA MET A 295 -16.39 -2.27 -7.94
C MET A 295 -16.89 -2.08 -9.38
N MET A 296 -16.55 -3.00 -10.28
CA MET A 296 -17.07 -2.98 -11.65
C MET A 296 -18.60 -3.08 -11.71
N GLN A 297 -19.21 -3.95 -10.88
CA GLN A 297 -20.67 -4.04 -10.79
C GLN A 297 -21.27 -2.72 -10.29
N THR A 298 -20.63 -2.09 -9.31
CA THR A 298 -21.03 -0.76 -8.85
C THR A 298 -20.94 0.29 -9.95
N TYR A 299 -19.89 0.28 -10.77
CA TYR A 299 -19.77 1.19 -11.91
C TYR A 299 -20.80 0.92 -13.00
N ASP A 300 -21.21 -0.34 -13.21
CA ASP A 300 -22.29 -0.68 -14.13
C ASP A 300 -23.64 -0.14 -13.64
N LEU A 301 -23.95 -0.27 -12.35
CA LEU A 301 -25.15 0.31 -11.75
C LEU A 301 -25.13 1.85 -11.84
N ALA A 302 -23.98 2.47 -11.57
CA ALA A 302 -23.81 3.91 -11.68
C ALA A 302 -24.00 4.39 -13.12
N ASN A 303 -23.43 3.69 -14.10
CA ASN A 303 -23.62 3.97 -15.52
C ASN A 303 -25.08 3.80 -15.97
N GLN A 304 -25.79 2.79 -15.48
CA GLN A 304 -27.21 2.59 -15.77
C GLN A 304 -28.06 3.75 -15.22
N ALA A 305 -27.80 4.17 -13.97
CA ALA A 305 -28.50 5.32 -13.37
C ALA A 305 -28.25 6.61 -14.17
N LEU A 306 -27.01 6.83 -14.63
CA LEU A 306 -26.64 7.94 -15.49
C LEU A 306 -27.32 7.90 -16.86
N GLN A 307 -27.32 6.75 -17.52
CA GLN A 307 -27.98 6.57 -18.82
C GLN A 307 -29.49 6.84 -18.72
N GLY A 308 -30.13 6.38 -17.64
CA GLY A 308 -31.54 6.69 -17.38
C GLY A 308 -31.79 8.19 -17.26
N ALA A 309 -30.92 8.92 -16.56
CA ALA A 309 -31.02 10.36 -16.42
C ALA A 309 -30.77 11.12 -17.74
N ILE A 310 -29.79 10.68 -18.52
CA ILE A 310 -29.48 11.26 -19.84
C ILE A 310 -30.66 11.06 -20.78
N THR A 311 -31.21 9.85 -20.84
CA THR A 311 -32.37 9.51 -21.69
C THR A 311 -33.62 10.27 -21.29
N ALA A 312 -33.79 10.58 -20.00
CA ALA A 312 -34.86 11.44 -19.48
C ALA A 312 -34.67 12.94 -19.79
N GLY A 313 -33.72 13.31 -20.66
CA GLY A 313 -33.52 14.69 -21.12
C GLY A 313 -32.66 15.55 -20.20
N LYS A 314 -32.05 14.98 -19.15
CA LYS A 314 -31.18 15.73 -18.21
C LYS A 314 -29.72 15.82 -18.66
N GLY A 315 -29.37 15.29 -19.83
CA GLY A 315 -27.98 15.12 -20.27
C GLY A 315 -27.18 16.42 -20.44
N SER A 316 -27.84 17.53 -20.80
CA SER A 316 -27.20 18.85 -20.97
C SER A 316 -27.31 19.74 -19.72
N ALA A 317 -28.04 19.31 -18.69
CA ALA A 317 -28.22 20.10 -17.48
C ALA A 317 -26.91 20.13 -16.67
N PRO A 318 -26.58 21.27 -16.03
CA PRO A 318 -25.49 21.33 -15.07
C PRO A 318 -25.67 20.26 -14.01
N ILE A 319 -24.58 19.63 -13.58
CA ILE A 319 -24.64 18.46 -12.69
C ILE A 319 -25.30 18.77 -11.33
N ALA A 320 -25.28 20.03 -10.90
CA ALA A 320 -25.99 20.53 -9.72
C ALA A 320 -27.52 20.30 -9.79
N GLN A 321 -28.10 20.23 -11.00
CA GLN A 321 -29.52 19.94 -11.22
C GLN A 321 -29.81 18.43 -11.27
N ALA A 322 -28.77 17.59 -11.29
CA ALA A 322 -28.85 16.13 -11.34
C ALA A 322 -28.71 15.47 -9.95
N GLY A 323 -28.93 16.21 -8.85
CA GLY A 323 -28.67 15.75 -7.48
C GLY A 323 -29.16 14.33 -7.15
N GLY A 324 -30.38 13.97 -7.58
CA GLY A 324 -30.91 12.62 -7.36
C GLY A 324 -30.10 11.49 -8.03
N VAL A 325 -29.46 11.76 -9.16
CA VAL A 325 -28.59 10.79 -9.86
C VAL A 325 -27.30 10.59 -9.08
N ILE A 326 -26.68 11.67 -8.61
CA ILE A 326 -25.45 11.58 -7.82
C ILE A 326 -25.70 10.87 -6.49
N GLN A 327 -26.82 11.16 -5.82
CA GLN A 327 -27.21 10.45 -4.60
C GLN A 327 -27.40 8.95 -4.83
N THR A 328 -28.00 8.57 -5.97
CA THR A 328 -28.16 7.16 -6.37
C THR A 328 -26.81 6.50 -6.59
N ILE A 329 -25.88 7.19 -7.29
CA ILE A 329 -24.53 6.69 -7.52
C ILE A 329 -23.77 6.53 -6.20
N LEU A 330 -23.76 7.55 -5.34
CA LEU A 330 -23.11 7.49 -4.02
C LEU A 330 -23.70 6.40 -3.15
N GLY A 331 -25.02 6.19 -3.18
CA GLY A 331 -25.69 5.11 -2.44
C GLY A 331 -25.29 3.71 -2.92
N ALA A 332 -24.89 3.57 -4.18
CA ALA A 332 -24.36 2.32 -4.72
C ALA A 332 -22.87 2.10 -4.37
N LEU A 333 -22.13 3.17 -4.07
CA LEU A 333 -20.71 3.09 -3.71
C LEU A 333 -20.53 2.60 -2.26
N PRO A 334 -19.74 1.53 -2.03
CA PRO A 334 -19.51 1.01 -0.67
C PRO A 334 -18.95 2.08 0.27
N GLY A 335 -19.60 2.25 1.42
CA GLY A 335 -19.14 3.15 2.48
C GLY A 335 -19.39 4.65 2.24
N GLN A 336 -20.01 5.03 1.11
CA GLN A 336 -20.38 6.41 0.85
C GLN A 336 -21.84 6.65 1.25
N LYS A 337 -22.12 7.79 1.89
CA LYS A 337 -23.48 8.24 2.19
C LYS A 337 -23.72 9.59 1.52
N PRO A 338 -24.82 9.75 0.79
CA PRO A 338 -25.19 11.06 0.27
C PRO A 338 -25.42 12.04 1.42
N THR A 339 -24.94 13.26 1.24
CA THR A 339 -25.03 14.37 2.18
C THR A 339 -26.34 15.15 2.03
N GLY A 340 -27.07 14.93 0.93
CA GLY A 340 -28.27 15.71 0.57
C GLY A 340 -27.94 17.01 -0.18
N ASP A 341 -26.66 17.40 -0.21
CA ASP A 341 -26.16 18.55 -0.94
C ASP A 341 -25.52 18.08 -2.25
N SER A 342 -26.15 18.40 -3.38
CA SER A 342 -25.71 17.95 -4.70
C SER A 342 -24.26 18.33 -5.05
N VAL A 343 -23.76 19.46 -4.55
CA VAL A 343 -22.38 19.91 -4.82
C VAL A 343 -21.38 19.11 -3.99
N LYS A 344 -21.70 18.84 -2.72
CA LYS A 344 -20.86 17.99 -1.86
C LYS A 344 -20.87 16.54 -2.31
N ASP A 345 -22.05 16.04 -2.65
CA ASP A 345 -22.23 14.68 -3.19
C ASP A 345 -21.43 14.49 -4.47
N TYR A 346 -21.38 15.53 -5.31
CA TYR A 346 -20.55 15.57 -6.49
C TYR A 346 -19.05 15.55 -6.20
N GLN A 347 -18.59 16.39 -5.27
CA GLN A 347 -17.19 16.42 -4.84
C GLN A 347 -16.76 15.08 -4.24
N LEU A 348 -17.63 14.45 -3.45
CA LEU A 348 -17.42 13.14 -2.86
C LEU A 348 -17.29 12.06 -3.94
N LEU A 349 -18.19 12.05 -4.93
CA LEU A 349 -18.14 11.13 -6.05
C LEU A 349 -16.85 11.31 -6.87
N THR A 350 -16.47 12.55 -7.17
CA THR A 350 -15.23 12.87 -7.89
C THR A 350 -14.01 12.40 -7.10
N SER A 351 -13.93 12.70 -5.81
CA SER A 351 -12.84 12.26 -4.95
C SER A 351 -12.77 10.72 -4.87
N TYR A 352 -13.93 10.05 -4.86
CA TYR A 352 -14.00 8.60 -4.87
C TYR A 352 -13.47 8.03 -6.19
N LEU A 353 -13.92 8.53 -7.34
CA LEU A 353 -13.47 8.09 -8.65
C LEU A 353 -11.98 8.31 -8.84
N ASN A 354 -11.46 9.45 -8.39
CA ASN A 354 -10.03 9.77 -8.46
C ASN A 354 -9.20 8.83 -7.57
N SER A 355 -9.66 8.59 -6.34
CA SER A 355 -9.02 7.64 -5.41
C SER A 355 -9.02 6.21 -5.98
N ALA A 356 -10.15 5.75 -6.52
CA ALA A 356 -10.26 4.42 -7.12
C ALA A 356 -9.37 4.27 -8.36
N ALA A 357 -9.30 5.30 -9.21
CA ALA A 357 -8.42 5.32 -10.36
C ALA A 357 -6.94 5.31 -9.94
N ASP A 358 -6.56 6.07 -8.92
CA ASP A 358 -5.19 6.10 -8.40
C ASP A 358 -4.79 4.76 -7.78
N GLN A 359 -5.66 4.11 -6.99
CA GLN A 359 -5.44 2.78 -6.43
C GLN A 359 -5.27 1.73 -7.54
N ALA A 360 -6.11 1.79 -8.58
CA ALA A 360 -6.01 0.88 -9.71
C ALA A 360 -4.74 1.12 -10.52
N ALA A 361 -4.40 2.38 -10.82
CA ALA A 361 -3.18 2.74 -11.54
C ALA A 361 -1.91 2.26 -10.82
N GLN A 362 -1.82 2.46 -9.50
CA GLN A 362 -0.71 1.95 -8.69
C GLN A 362 -0.62 0.42 -8.77
N SER A 363 -1.76 -0.26 -8.63
CA SER A 363 -1.86 -1.72 -8.73
C SER A 363 -1.59 -2.25 -10.15
N LEU A 364 -1.62 -1.40 -11.17
CA LEU A 364 -1.23 -1.69 -12.56
C LEU A 364 0.25 -1.42 -12.84
N GLY A 365 1.01 -0.95 -11.84
CA GLY A 365 2.42 -0.60 -12.01
C GLY A 365 2.63 0.74 -12.72
N LEU A 366 1.58 1.55 -12.87
CA LEU A 366 1.70 2.91 -13.37
C LEU A 366 2.22 3.81 -12.23
N SER A 367 3.35 4.48 -12.45
CA SER A 367 3.88 5.47 -11.52
C SER A 367 3.38 6.89 -11.88
N GLY A 368 3.30 7.78 -10.89
CA GLY A 368 2.67 9.11 -11.05
C GLY A 368 3.30 10.05 -12.07
N SER A 369 4.49 9.74 -12.61
CA SER A 369 5.15 10.48 -13.70
C SER A 369 4.87 9.91 -15.09
N ASP A 370 4.13 8.81 -15.19
CA ASP A 370 3.83 8.16 -16.46
C ASP A 370 2.75 8.94 -17.23
N ALA A 371 3.00 9.23 -18.50
CA ALA A 371 2.02 9.85 -19.40
C ALA A 371 0.70 9.05 -19.46
N ARG A 372 0.73 7.75 -19.14
CA ARG A 372 -0.45 6.90 -19.01
C ARG A 372 -1.28 7.17 -17.75
N VAL A 373 -0.65 7.56 -16.64
CA VAL A 373 -1.39 8.07 -15.47
C VAL A 373 -2.03 9.39 -15.83
N ALA A 374 -1.30 10.29 -16.48
CA ALA A 374 -1.86 11.56 -16.96
C ALA A 374 -3.03 11.33 -17.94
N ALA A 375 -2.93 10.36 -18.84
CA ALA A 375 -4.02 9.97 -19.75
C ALA A 375 -5.21 9.36 -18.99
N ALA A 376 -4.96 8.50 -18.01
CA ALA A 376 -6.00 7.95 -17.13
C ALA A 376 -6.69 9.04 -16.29
N LYS A 377 -5.96 10.09 -15.90
CA LYS A 377 -6.47 11.27 -15.20
C LYS A 377 -7.10 12.31 -16.13
N ALA A 378 -6.73 12.35 -17.41
CA ALA A 378 -7.32 13.29 -18.38
C ALA A 378 -8.80 12.97 -18.67
N GLY A 379 -9.24 11.74 -18.39
CA GLY A 379 -10.65 11.35 -18.40
C GLY A 379 -11.38 11.62 -17.07
N GLN A 380 -10.72 12.21 -16.07
CA GLN A 380 -11.35 12.50 -14.77
C GLN A 380 -12.14 13.82 -14.79
N PRO A 381 -13.12 13.94 -13.89
CA PRO A 381 -13.93 15.14 -13.75
C PRO A 381 -13.15 16.45 -13.56
N ASP A 382 -13.38 17.45 -14.43
CA ASP A 382 -13.12 18.85 -14.10
C ASP A 382 -14.38 19.43 -13.44
N PRO A 383 -14.31 19.88 -12.17
CA PRO A 383 -15.44 20.49 -11.47
C PRO A 383 -16.13 21.65 -12.23
N ASN A 384 -15.41 22.33 -13.13
CA ASN A 384 -15.92 23.53 -13.80
C ASN A 384 -16.66 23.28 -15.11
N ASN A 385 -16.48 22.11 -15.74
CA ASN A 385 -16.97 21.85 -17.10
C ASN A 385 -17.82 20.57 -17.21
N MET A 386 -18.31 20.03 -16.09
CA MET A 386 -18.91 18.70 -16.10
C MET A 386 -20.43 18.67 -16.24
N ASN A 387 -20.85 17.87 -17.23
CA ASN A 387 -22.22 17.42 -17.46
C ASN A 387 -22.33 15.91 -17.21
N LEU A 388 -23.55 15.36 -17.30
CA LEU A 388 -23.77 13.92 -17.12
C LEU A 388 -22.95 13.04 -18.08
N PRO A 389 -22.81 13.37 -19.39
CA PRO A 389 -21.92 12.64 -20.30
C PRO A 389 -20.46 12.55 -19.83
N ALA A 390 -19.87 13.66 -19.35
CA ALA A 390 -18.50 13.65 -18.84
C ALA A 390 -18.35 12.80 -17.56
N LEU A 391 -19.38 12.78 -16.69
CA LEU A 391 -19.42 11.86 -15.55
C LEU A 391 -19.48 10.40 -15.99
N GLN A 392 -20.27 10.10 -17.02
CA GLN A 392 -20.36 8.76 -17.60
C GLN A 392 -19.00 8.32 -18.18
N GLU A 393 -18.29 9.19 -18.89
CA GLU A 393 -16.93 8.92 -19.40
C GLU A 393 -15.96 8.64 -18.25
N SER A 394 -16.04 9.41 -17.16
CA SER A 394 -15.21 9.24 -15.95
C SER A 394 -15.44 7.88 -15.27
N ILE A 395 -16.71 7.46 -15.12
CA ILE A 395 -17.07 6.17 -14.54
C ILE A 395 -16.61 5.03 -15.46
N ALA A 396 -16.78 5.17 -16.77
CA ALA A 396 -16.28 4.20 -17.75
C ALA A 396 -14.75 4.06 -17.72
N HIS A 397 -14.02 5.17 -17.53
CA HIS A 397 -12.56 5.14 -17.32
C HIS A 397 -12.17 4.41 -16.03
N ALA A 398 -12.81 4.74 -14.90
CA ALA A 398 -12.58 4.04 -13.63
C ALA A 398 -12.86 2.54 -13.75
N LYS A 399 -13.96 2.17 -14.42
CA LYS A 399 -14.28 0.77 -14.76
C LYS A 399 -13.22 0.13 -15.64
N GLY A 400 -12.72 0.85 -16.65
CA GLY A 400 -11.63 0.39 -17.52
C GLY A 400 -10.35 0.06 -16.76
N LEU A 401 -9.99 0.83 -15.73
CA LEU A 401 -8.85 0.53 -14.85
C LEU A 401 -9.09 -0.69 -13.96
N GLN A 402 -10.31 -0.89 -13.45
CA GLN A 402 -10.66 -2.11 -12.72
C GLN A 402 -10.62 -3.34 -13.63
N GLN A 403 -11.09 -3.22 -14.87
CA GLN A 403 -10.96 -4.30 -15.87
C GLN A 403 -9.49 -4.61 -16.16
N ALA A 404 -8.65 -3.57 -16.30
CA ALA A 404 -7.22 -3.76 -16.49
C ALA A 404 -6.56 -4.55 -15.35
N LEU A 405 -7.03 -4.38 -14.10
CA LEU A 405 -6.52 -5.15 -12.96
C LEU A 405 -6.88 -6.63 -13.08
N LEU A 406 -8.11 -6.93 -13.48
CA LEU A 406 -8.54 -8.30 -13.74
C LEU A 406 -7.74 -8.91 -14.90
N ASP A 407 -7.58 -8.17 -16.00
CA ASP A 407 -6.78 -8.57 -17.15
C ASP A 407 -5.32 -8.84 -16.76
N ARG A 408 -4.73 -7.97 -15.91
CA ARG A 408 -3.37 -8.16 -15.39
C ARG A 408 -3.27 -9.41 -14.54
N GLN A 409 -4.23 -9.64 -13.65
CA GLN A 409 -4.24 -10.82 -12.80
C GLN A 409 -4.35 -12.09 -13.64
N GLN A 410 -5.23 -12.11 -14.65
CA GLN A 410 -5.37 -13.22 -15.58
C GLN A 410 -4.08 -13.46 -16.38
N ALA A 411 -3.49 -12.41 -16.95
CA ALA A 411 -2.20 -12.48 -17.65
C ALA A 411 -1.10 -13.03 -16.74
N THR A 412 -1.07 -12.60 -15.47
CA THR A 412 -0.09 -13.05 -14.49
C THR A 412 -0.26 -14.54 -14.19
N THR A 413 -1.49 -15.00 -13.97
CA THR A 413 -1.79 -16.41 -13.73
C THR A 413 -1.45 -17.27 -14.95
N ASN A 414 -1.80 -16.83 -16.17
CA ASN A 414 -1.45 -17.52 -17.41
C ASN A 414 0.06 -17.62 -17.61
N PHE A 415 0.77 -16.52 -17.37
CA PHE A 415 2.22 -16.47 -17.44
C PHE A 415 2.86 -17.43 -16.43
N LEU A 416 2.41 -17.42 -15.18
CA LEU A 416 2.92 -18.34 -14.15
C LEU A 416 2.66 -19.80 -14.54
N ALA A 417 1.46 -20.13 -15.03
CA ALA A 417 1.15 -21.48 -15.47
C ALA A 417 2.09 -21.96 -16.61
N GLN A 418 2.40 -21.09 -17.56
CA GLN A 418 3.36 -21.38 -18.65
C GLN A 418 4.81 -21.51 -18.17
N ASN A 419 5.15 -20.92 -17.03
CA ASN A 419 6.49 -20.89 -16.46
C ASN A 419 6.60 -21.79 -15.20
N GLY A 420 5.80 -22.86 -15.12
CA GLY A 420 5.87 -23.85 -14.04
C GLY A 420 5.53 -23.29 -12.65
N ASN A 421 4.66 -22.28 -12.59
CA ASN A 421 4.27 -21.54 -11.39
C ASN A 421 5.45 -20.89 -10.63
N ASN A 422 6.54 -20.60 -11.34
CA ASN A 422 7.73 -20.01 -10.74
C ASN A 422 7.56 -18.50 -10.54
N THR A 423 7.25 -18.07 -9.31
CA THR A 423 7.07 -16.65 -8.96
C THR A 423 8.32 -15.81 -9.17
N SER A 424 9.52 -16.39 -9.20
CA SER A 424 10.76 -15.64 -9.52
C SER A 424 10.77 -15.04 -10.93
N GLN A 425 9.90 -15.51 -11.83
CA GLN A 425 9.75 -14.97 -13.19
C GLN A 425 8.80 -13.75 -13.26
N LEU A 426 8.09 -13.43 -12.17
CA LEU A 426 7.15 -12.29 -12.16
C LEU A 426 7.80 -10.95 -12.51
N PRO A 427 9.03 -10.59 -12.09
CA PRO A 427 9.66 -9.35 -12.52
C PRO A 427 9.76 -9.22 -14.06
N GLN A 428 9.98 -10.34 -14.77
CA GLN A 428 10.03 -10.33 -16.24
C GLN A 428 8.63 -10.10 -16.84
N PHE A 429 7.60 -10.71 -16.25
CA PHE A 429 6.22 -10.45 -16.63
C PHE A 429 5.83 -8.99 -16.37
N GLU A 430 6.15 -8.45 -15.19
CA GLU A 430 5.86 -7.07 -14.81
C GLU A 430 6.51 -6.08 -15.80
N ALA A 431 7.76 -6.32 -16.20
CA ALA A 431 8.42 -5.51 -17.22
C ALA A 431 7.69 -5.56 -18.58
N LYS A 432 7.31 -6.75 -19.06
CA LYS A 432 6.56 -6.93 -20.32
C LYS A 432 5.17 -6.31 -20.26
N TRP A 433 4.47 -6.49 -19.15
CA TRP A 433 3.17 -5.89 -18.87
C TRP A 433 3.29 -4.37 -18.90
N ASN A 434 4.22 -3.78 -18.15
CA ASN A 434 4.42 -2.34 -18.11
C ASN A 434 4.82 -1.74 -19.45
N GLN A 435 5.44 -2.50 -20.36
CA GLN A 435 5.72 -2.05 -21.73
C GLN A 435 4.51 -2.14 -22.65
N SER A 436 3.65 -3.13 -22.44
CA SER A 436 2.51 -3.44 -23.32
C SER A 436 1.20 -2.79 -22.85
N PHE A 437 1.11 -2.42 -21.58
CA PHE A 437 -0.12 -1.94 -20.97
C PHE A 437 -0.48 -0.55 -21.48
N ASN A 438 -1.67 -0.47 -22.07
CA ASN A 438 -2.29 0.77 -22.49
C ASN A 438 -3.68 0.91 -21.84
N PRO A 439 -3.93 1.95 -21.03
CA PRO A 439 -5.22 2.14 -20.37
C PRO A 439 -6.39 2.30 -21.37
N ASP A 440 -6.15 2.85 -22.57
CA ASP A 440 -7.18 3.01 -23.60
C ASP A 440 -7.68 1.65 -24.13
N VAL A 441 -6.84 0.61 -24.12
CA VAL A 441 -7.25 -0.75 -24.48
C VAL A 441 -8.27 -1.27 -23.48
N SER A 442 -7.99 -1.09 -22.18
CA SER A 442 -8.86 -1.59 -21.12
C SER A 442 -10.15 -0.77 -21.01
N TYR A 443 -10.06 0.55 -21.22
CA TYR A 443 -11.22 1.43 -21.34
C TYR A 443 -12.14 1.02 -22.49
N ILE A 444 -11.64 0.90 -23.72
CA ILE A 444 -12.49 0.55 -24.86
C ILE A 444 -13.10 -0.84 -24.67
N ARG A 445 -12.35 -1.82 -24.15
CA ARG A 445 -12.90 -3.15 -23.84
C ARG A 445 -13.96 -3.16 -22.74
N SER A 446 -13.92 -2.21 -21.80
CA SER A 446 -14.88 -2.14 -20.70
C SER A 446 -16.23 -1.53 -21.11
N LEU A 447 -16.29 -0.87 -22.27
CA LEU A 447 -17.52 -0.35 -22.87
C LEU A 447 -18.40 -1.54 -23.28
N GLY A 448 -19.57 -1.67 -22.66
CA GLY A 448 -20.49 -2.79 -22.94
C GLY A 448 -21.21 -2.69 -24.28
N ASP A 449 -21.27 -1.50 -24.88
CA ASP A 449 -21.95 -1.24 -26.15
C ASP A 449 -20.96 -1.24 -27.33
N PRO A 450 -21.15 -2.12 -28.34
CA PRO A 450 -20.33 -2.13 -29.55
C PRO A 450 -20.29 -0.78 -30.28
N ALA A 451 -21.38 -0.01 -30.27
CA ALA A 451 -21.40 1.31 -30.92
C ALA A 451 -20.50 2.31 -30.17
N ALA A 452 -20.53 2.30 -28.84
CA ALA A 452 -19.60 3.08 -28.01
C ALA A 452 -18.13 2.67 -28.24
N GLN A 453 -17.84 1.37 -28.37
CA GLN A 453 -16.49 0.89 -28.73
C GLN A 453 -16.06 1.43 -30.09
N GLN A 454 -16.93 1.37 -31.10
CA GLN A 454 -16.64 1.87 -32.43
C GLN A 454 -16.42 3.39 -32.43
N ALA A 455 -17.20 4.15 -31.67
CA ALA A 455 -17.03 5.58 -31.51
C ALA A 455 -15.69 5.93 -30.84
N ALA A 456 -15.30 5.21 -29.79
CA ALA A 456 -14.00 5.38 -29.15
C ALA A 456 -12.84 5.05 -30.11
N MET A 457 -12.97 4.00 -30.92
CA MET A 457 -12.00 3.63 -31.95
C MET A 457 -11.91 4.70 -33.07
N GLN A 458 -13.03 5.31 -33.46
CA GLN A 458 -13.04 6.44 -34.40
C GLN A 458 -12.36 7.67 -33.81
N LYS A 459 -12.56 7.97 -32.52
CA LYS A 459 -11.87 9.05 -31.78
C LYS A 459 -10.35 8.82 -31.80
N LEU A 460 -9.90 7.59 -31.52
CA LEU A 460 -8.48 7.23 -31.64
C LEU A 460 -7.93 7.36 -33.06
N LYS A 461 -8.74 7.00 -34.07
CA LYS A 461 -8.37 7.19 -35.49
C LYS A 461 -8.18 8.67 -35.82
N ALA A 462 -9.10 9.52 -35.41
CA ALA A 462 -9.03 10.97 -35.64
C ALA A 462 -7.81 11.60 -34.94
N GLN A 463 -7.39 11.04 -33.80
CA GLN A 463 -6.19 11.47 -33.07
C GLN A 463 -4.88 10.87 -33.60
N GLY A 464 -4.92 10.02 -34.64
CA GLY A 464 -3.73 9.32 -35.15
C GLY A 464 -3.18 8.24 -34.21
N LYS A 465 -3.94 7.84 -33.18
CA LYS A 465 -3.51 6.87 -32.15
C LYS A 465 -3.95 5.44 -32.40
N LEU A 466 -4.83 5.20 -33.37
CA LEU A 466 -5.42 3.88 -33.63
C LEU A 466 -4.36 2.79 -33.89
N GLN A 467 -3.28 3.10 -34.62
CA GLN A 467 -2.23 2.13 -34.92
C GLN A 467 -1.44 1.72 -33.67
N SER A 468 -1.10 2.68 -32.80
CA SER A 468 -0.47 2.39 -31.50
C SER A 468 -1.39 1.55 -30.63
N TRP A 469 -2.67 1.93 -30.56
CA TRP A 469 -3.66 1.19 -29.80
C TRP A 469 -3.79 -0.27 -30.27
N MET A 470 -3.82 -0.53 -31.58
CA MET A 470 -3.89 -1.90 -32.12
C MET A 470 -2.63 -2.71 -31.77
N LYS A 471 -1.45 -2.08 -31.80
CA LYS A 471 -0.19 -2.71 -31.39
C LYS A 471 -0.23 -3.09 -29.90
N ASP A 472 -0.67 -2.17 -29.05
CA ASP A 472 -0.76 -2.39 -27.60
C ASP A 472 -1.82 -3.44 -27.26
N TYR A 473 -2.96 -3.43 -27.96
CA TYR A 473 -4.00 -4.46 -27.86
C TYR A 473 -3.44 -5.85 -28.18
N GLN A 474 -2.68 -5.99 -29.27
CA GLN A 474 -2.04 -7.25 -29.64
C GLN A 474 -0.98 -7.68 -28.62
N ALA A 475 -0.21 -6.73 -28.09
CA ALA A 475 0.81 -7.01 -27.08
C ALA A 475 0.19 -7.49 -25.76
N MET A 476 -0.87 -6.83 -25.28
CA MET A 476 -1.63 -7.28 -24.11
C MET A 476 -2.26 -8.65 -24.32
N LYS A 477 -2.84 -8.90 -25.49
CA LYS A 477 -3.39 -10.21 -25.86
C LYS A 477 -2.32 -11.31 -25.85
N ALA A 478 -1.13 -11.03 -26.37
CA ALA A 478 -0.02 -11.98 -26.37
C ALA A 478 0.49 -12.32 -24.95
N LEU A 479 0.27 -11.42 -23.98
CA LEU A 479 0.54 -11.67 -22.55
C LEU A 479 -0.57 -12.47 -21.85
N GLY A 480 -1.66 -12.82 -22.54
CA GLY A 480 -2.77 -13.55 -21.96
C GLY A 480 -3.68 -12.70 -21.08
N ALA A 481 -3.73 -11.39 -21.33
CA ALA A 481 -4.62 -10.45 -20.64
C ALA A 481 -6.10 -10.79 -20.82
N PHE A 482 -6.47 -11.32 -21.99
CA PHE A 482 -7.84 -11.63 -22.35
C PHE A 482 -7.93 -12.57 -23.55
#